data_AF-A0A0G0AUS8-F1
#
_entry.id   AF-A0A0G0AUS8-F1
#
_cell.length_a   1.000
_cell.length_b   1.000
_cell.length_c   1.000
_cell.angle_alpha   90.00
_cell.angle_beta   90.00
_cell.angle_gamma   90.00
#
_symmetry.space_group_name_H-M   'P 1'
#
loop_
_entity.id
_entity.type
_entity.pdbx_description
1 polymer ?
#
loop_
_entity_poly.entity_id
_entity_poly.type
_entity_poly.pdbx_seq_one_letter_code
_entity_poly.pdbx_strand_id
1 'polypeptide(L)'
;MLNELRNSRTLTLNYLTPLNTPAVYANVYNLNTLSASKNKEVQAGNTEIKSEDPRVIAMQKFLLDYNSPLYQSSKVIVEEADKFGLDWRLVVSISGVESSFCKTIPRGTYNGWGWRGINKTADGWSQFNSWDHGISVVTSGLAIGYGVRLTPFQIEPYYCPPCAANPAHAWANGVTRYMRELKYYLDNLN
;
A
#
# COMPACT_ATOMS: atom_id res chain seq x y z
N MET A 1 -8.19 4.19 54.38
CA MET A 1 -9.17 4.07 53.28
C MET A 1 -8.92 5.24 52.35
N LEU A 2 -8.45 5.13 51.11
CA LEU A 2 -8.39 4.02 50.16
C LEU A 2 -6.97 3.92 49.58
N ASN A 3 -6.33 2.77 49.76
CA ASN A 3 -5.40 2.23 48.78
C ASN A 3 -6.21 1.23 47.94
N GLU A 4 -5.76 1.04 46.69
CA GLU A 4 -6.18 0.00 45.73
C GLU A 4 -7.34 0.36 44.78
N LEU A 5 -6.98 0.52 43.50
CA LEU A 5 -7.41 -0.34 42.39
C LEU A 5 -6.96 0.29 41.05
N ARG A 6 -5.67 0.11 40.72
CA ARG A 6 -5.19 0.18 39.33
C ARG A 6 -5.72 -1.08 38.63
N ASN A 7 -6.96 -1.02 38.16
CA ASN A 7 -7.49 -2.06 37.28
C ASN A 7 -6.94 -1.85 35.86
N SER A 8 -6.05 -2.75 35.47
CA SER A 8 -5.67 -3.03 34.08
C SER A 8 -6.94 -3.31 33.26
N ARG A 9 -7.32 -2.39 32.36
CA ARG A 9 -8.31 -2.68 31.33
C ARG A 9 -7.67 -3.59 30.29
N THR A 10 -8.09 -4.85 30.25
CA THR A 10 -7.86 -5.76 29.14
C THR A 10 -8.63 -5.22 27.92
N LEU A 11 -7.91 -4.76 26.90
CA LEU A 11 -8.51 -4.38 25.62
C LEU A 11 -8.86 -5.67 24.86
N THR A 12 -10.15 -6.02 24.80
CA THR A 12 -10.61 -7.09 23.92
C THR A 12 -10.67 -6.54 22.49
N LEU A 13 -9.62 -6.79 21.71
CA LEU A 13 -9.57 -6.45 20.29
C LEU A 13 -10.32 -7.52 19.50
N ASN A 14 -11.56 -7.23 19.09
CA ASN A 14 -12.32 -8.13 18.22
C ASN A 14 -11.80 -8.01 16.79
N TYR A 15 -10.85 -8.87 16.42
CA TYR A 15 -10.54 -9.13 15.01
C TYR A 15 -11.62 -10.06 14.45
N LEU A 16 -12.31 -9.62 13.40
CA LEU A 16 -13.17 -10.49 12.61
C LEU A 16 -12.28 -11.54 11.94
N THR A 17 -12.51 -12.82 12.24
CA THR A 17 -11.87 -13.94 11.55
C THR A 17 -12.22 -13.88 10.06
N PRO A 18 -11.23 -13.86 9.15
CA PRO A 18 -11.52 -13.97 7.72
C PRO A 18 -12.13 -15.34 7.42
N LEU A 19 -13.23 -15.35 6.68
CA LEU A 19 -13.80 -16.57 6.12
C LEU A 19 -12.83 -17.10 5.07
N ASN A 20 -12.14 -18.18 5.41
CA ASN A 20 -11.30 -18.95 4.48
C ASN A 20 -12.15 -19.47 3.32
N THR A 21 -11.90 -18.97 2.11
CA THR A 21 -12.13 -19.69 0.85
C THR A 21 -10.78 -20.06 0.23
N PRO A 22 -10.21 -21.25 0.53
CA PRO A 22 -8.90 -21.65 0.02
C PRO A 22 -8.88 -22.08 -1.46
N ALA A 23 -10.01 -22.08 -2.16
CA ALA A 23 -10.14 -22.83 -3.41
C ALA A 23 -9.62 -22.11 -4.68
N VAL A 24 -9.35 -20.80 -4.65
CA VAL A 24 -8.90 -20.05 -5.84
C VAL A 24 -7.39 -19.76 -5.82
N TYR A 25 -6.74 -19.87 -4.66
CA TYR A 25 -5.36 -19.40 -4.45
C TYR A 25 -4.28 -20.47 -4.58
N ALA A 26 -4.64 -21.75 -4.71
CA ALA A 26 -3.67 -22.84 -4.86
C ALA A 26 -2.94 -22.84 -6.21
N ASN A 27 -3.43 -22.12 -7.24
CA ASN A 27 -2.92 -22.26 -8.60
C ASN A 27 -1.92 -21.19 -9.05
N VAL A 28 -1.59 -20.17 -8.23
CA VAL A 28 -0.67 -19.10 -8.67
C VAL A 28 0.53 -18.86 -7.74
N TYR A 29 0.54 -19.36 -6.49
CA TYR A 29 1.70 -19.19 -5.61
C TYR A 29 1.97 -20.45 -4.78
N ASN A 30 2.61 -21.45 -5.40
CA ASN A 30 3.27 -22.52 -4.66
C ASN A 30 4.66 -22.02 -4.22
N LEU A 31 4.75 -21.41 -3.03
CA LEU A 31 6.02 -21.09 -2.35
C LEU A 31 6.47 -22.19 -1.36
N ASN A 32 6.02 -23.43 -1.56
CA ASN A 32 6.42 -24.57 -0.74
C ASN A 32 7.21 -25.61 -1.55
N THR A 33 8.43 -25.26 -1.93
CA THR A 33 9.49 -26.25 -2.12
C THR A 33 10.78 -25.64 -1.59
N LEU A 34 11.30 -26.19 -0.48
CA LEU A 34 12.71 -26.18 0.00
C LEU A 34 12.90 -26.07 1.53
N SER A 35 11.93 -26.51 2.36
CA SER A 35 12.19 -26.68 3.80
C SER A 35 11.60 -27.97 4.41
N ALA A 36 11.44 -29.03 3.60
CA ALA A 36 11.16 -30.36 4.13
C ALA A 36 11.50 -31.49 3.13
N SER A 37 12.77 -31.63 2.74
CA SER A 37 13.28 -32.90 2.19
C SER A 37 14.80 -32.95 2.34
N LYS A 38 15.26 -33.66 3.36
CA LYS A 38 16.64 -34.18 3.36
C LYS A 38 16.77 -35.14 2.18
N ASN A 39 17.77 -34.89 1.35
CA ASN A 39 18.31 -35.74 0.28
C ASN A 39 17.49 -35.85 -1.02
N LYS A 40 17.91 -35.13 -2.06
CA LYS A 40 17.91 -35.63 -3.45
C LYS A 40 18.85 -34.80 -4.33
N GLU A 41 19.53 -35.52 -5.21
CA GLU A 41 20.65 -35.11 -6.04
C GLU A 41 20.37 -33.86 -6.88
N VAL A 42 21.39 -32.98 -6.98
CA VAL A 42 21.38 -31.79 -7.81
C VAL A 42 21.52 -32.21 -9.27
N GLN A 43 20.39 -32.28 -9.98
CA GLN A 43 20.38 -32.17 -11.44
C GLN A 43 20.39 -30.67 -11.77
N ALA A 44 21.53 -30.19 -12.24
CA ALA A 44 21.73 -28.81 -12.66
C ALA A 44 20.94 -28.54 -13.96
N GLY A 45 19.65 -28.24 -13.82
CA GLY A 45 18.87 -27.61 -14.87
C GLY A 45 19.07 -26.10 -14.84
N ASN A 46 19.38 -25.49 -15.98
CA ASN A 46 19.40 -24.03 -16.17
C ASN A 46 17.99 -23.45 -16.04
N THR A 47 17.41 -23.49 -14.84
CA THR A 47 16.20 -22.72 -14.53
C THR A 47 16.67 -21.32 -14.15
N GLU A 48 16.43 -20.33 -15.01
CA GLU A 48 16.48 -18.93 -14.58
C GLU A 48 15.45 -18.76 -13.47
N ILE A 49 15.89 -18.78 -12.21
CA ILE A 49 15.06 -18.41 -11.08
C ILE A 49 14.86 -16.90 -11.21
N LYS A 50 13.78 -16.49 -11.89
CA LYS A 50 13.31 -15.10 -11.83
C LYS A 50 12.74 -14.89 -10.44
N SER A 51 13.59 -14.38 -9.55
CA SER A 51 13.17 -13.84 -8.26
C SER A 51 12.27 -12.63 -8.52
N GLU A 52 10.97 -12.75 -8.22
CA GLU A 52 10.07 -11.59 -8.20
C GLU A 52 10.50 -10.67 -7.04
N ASP A 53 10.37 -9.36 -7.23
CA ASP A 53 10.69 -8.38 -6.20
C ASP A 53 9.78 -8.58 -4.97
N PRO A 54 10.31 -8.83 -3.76
CA PRO A 54 9.50 -9.05 -2.57
C PRO A 54 8.58 -7.86 -2.25
N ARG A 55 8.94 -6.63 -2.64
CA ARG A 55 8.07 -5.45 -2.47
C ARG A 55 6.77 -5.59 -3.26
N VAL A 56 6.84 -6.16 -4.47
CA VAL A 56 5.65 -6.40 -5.32
C VAL A 56 4.74 -7.45 -4.68
N ILE A 57 5.31 -8.52 -4.13
CA ILE A 57 4.56 -9.57 -3.42
C ILE A 57 3.89 -8.99 -2.16
N ALA A 58 4.62 -8.22 -1.36
CA ALA A 58 4.10 -7.57 -0.16
C ALA A 58 2.97 -6.58 -0.49
N MET A 59 3.17 -5.75 -1.52
CA MET A 59 2.16 -4.82 -2.02
C MET A 59 0.88 -5.53 -2.45
N GLN A 60 1.03 -6.60 -3.22
CA GLN A 60 -0.11 -7.34 -3.73
C GLN A 60 -0.91 -8.00 -2.61
N LYS A 61 -0.24 -8.66 -1.65
CA LYS A 61 -0.88 -9.24 -0.46
C LYS A 61 -1.61 -8.16 0.35
N PHE A 62 -0.92 -7.05 0.66
CA PHE A 62 -1.49 -5.92 1.39
C PHE A 62 -2.75 -5.37 0.73
N LEU A 63 -2.69 -5.07 -0.57
CA LEU A 63 -3.84 -4.51 -1.31
C LEU A 63 -4.99 -5.50 -1.47
N LEU A 64 -4.70 -6.80 -1.59
CA LEU A 64 -5.72 -7.85 -1.60
C LEU A 64 -6.47 -7.93 -0.27
N ASP A 65 -5.75 -7.88 0.86
CA ASP A 65 -6.33 -7.93 2.20
C ASP A 65 -7.21 -6.70 2.49
N TYR A 66 -6.89 -5.56 1.88
CA TYR A 66 -7.76 -4.37 1.90
C TYR A 66 -8.88 -4.38 0.85
N ASN A 67 -8.97 -5.41 0.00
CA ASN A 67 -9.87 -5.49 -1.16
C ASN A 67 -9.74 -4.30 -2.12
N SER A 68 -8.52 -3.77 -2.28
CA SER A 68 -8.26 -2.64 -3.16
C SER A 68 -8.24 -3.09 -4.62
N PRO A 69 -8.81 -2.32 -5.57
CA PRO A 69 -8.62 -2.59 -7.00
C PRO A 69 -7.17 -2.39 -7.48
N LEU A 70 -6.30 -1.76 -6.68
CA LEU A 70 -4.90 -1.53 -7.05
C LEU A 70 -4.04 -2.80 -7.00
N TYR A 71 -4.53 -3.92 -6.45
CA TYR A 71 -3.70 -5.11 -6.25
C TYR A 71 -3.07 -5.65 -7.55
N GLN A 72 -3.74 -5.46 -8.70
CA GLN A 72 -3.23 -5.84 -10.02
C GLN A 72 -2.09 -4.93 -10.49
N SER A 73 -2.06 -3.68 -10.02
CA SER A 73 -1.07 -2.66 -10.34
C SER A 73 0.13 -2.65 -9.36
N SER A 74 0.25 -3.64 -8.48
CA SER A 74 1.29 -3.70 -7.44
C SER A 74 2.70 -3.55 -8.00
N LYS A 75 2.98 -4.19 -9.14
CA LYS A 75 4.26 -4.09 -9.85
C LYS A 75 4.51 -2.67 -10.35
N VAL A 76 3.51 -2.07 -11.00
CA VAL A 76 3.58 -0.70 -11.53
C VAL A 76 3.83 0.30 -10.40
N ILE A 77 3.23 0.13 -9.22
CA ILE A 77 3.48 1.01 -8.08
C ILE A 77 4.97 0.99 -7.68
N VAL A 78 5.57 -0.19 -7.57
CA VAL A 78 6.99 -0.33 -7.19
C VAL A 78 7.90 0.22 -8.29
N GLU A 79 7.65 -0.14 -9.54
CA GLU A 79 8.45 0.30 -10.69
C GLU A 79 8.40 1.81 -10.90
N GLU A 80 7.22 2.44 -10.80
CA GLU A 80 7.10 3.90 -10.93
C GLU A 80 7.81 4.61 -9.78
N ALA A 81 7.74 4.10 -8.55
CA ALA A 81 8.45 4.70 -7.42
C ALA A 81 9.97 4.61 -7.61
N ASP A 82 10.48 3.46 -8.06
CA ASP A 82 11.90 3.24 -8.31
C ASP A 82 12.46 4.16 -9.39
N LYS A 83 11.69 4.45 -10.46
CA LYS A 83 12.10 5.40 -11.53
C LYS A 83 12.51 6.76 -10.98
N PHE A 84 11.88 7.20 -9.89
CA PHE A 84 12.15 8.50 -9.28
C PHE A 84 12.95 8.40 -7.99
N GLY A 85 13.16 7.20 -7.43
CA GLY A 85 13.73 7.00 -6.10
C GLY A 85 12.77 7.41 -4.97
N LEU A 86 11.46 7.41 -5.24
CA LEU A 86 10.42 7.67 -4.23
C LEU A 86 10.24 6.43 -3.34
N ASP A 87 9.87 6.62 -2.07
CA ASP A 87 9.45 5.50 -1.24
C ASP A 87 8.19 4.84 -1.83
N TRP A 88 8.34 3.61 -2.33
CA TRP A 88 7.29 2.82 -2.99
C TRP A 88 6.02 2.63 -2.15
N ARG A 89 6.10 2.82 -0.83
CA ARG A 89 4.97 2.73 0.09
C ARG A 89 4.12 3.99 0.11
N LEU A 90 4.65 5.14 -0.31
CA LEU A 90 4.02 6.44 -0.12
C LEU A 90 2.75 6.58 -0.97
N VAL A 91 2.85 6.34 -2.28
CA VAL A 91 1.72 6.56 -3.22
C VAL A 91 0.51 5.69 -2.87
N VAL A 92 0.73 4.44 -2.47
CA VAL A 92 -0.36 3.55 -2.05
C VAL A 92 -0.92 3.94 -0.68
N SER A 93 -0.09 4.43 0.23
CA SER A 93 -0.54 4.85 1.56
C SER A 93 -1.40 6.10 1.51
N ILE A 94 -1.10 7.02 0.58
CA ILE A 94 -1.96 8.18 0.30
C ILE A 94 -3.34 7.72 -0.19
N SER A 95 -3.41 6.77 -1.15
CA SER A 95 -4.73 6.27 -1.60
C SER A 95 -5.51 5.56 -0.48
N GLY A 96 -4.80 4.93 0.47
CA GLY A 96 -5.37 4.38 1.69
C GLY A 96 -6.14 5.40 2.54
N VAL A 97 -5.60 6.61 2.67
CA VAL A 97 -6.23 7.70 3.43
C VAL A 97 -7.33 8.37 2.62
N GLU A 98 -7.07 8.65 1.34
CA GLU A 98 -7.96 9.45 0.48
C GLU A 98 -9.20 8.70 0.03
N SER A 99 -9.09 7.40 -0.23
CA SER A 99 -10.16 6.63 -0.89
C SER A 99 -10.29 5.19 -0.41
N SER A 100 -9.75 4.89 0.78
CA SER A 100 -9.67 3.52 1.31
C SER A 100 -9.03 2.57 0.29
N PHE A 101 -7.86 2.96 -0.24
CA PHE A 101 -7.15 2.25 -1.30
C PHE A 101 -7.98 2.11 -2.57
N CYS A 102 -8.47 3.23 -3.11
CA CYS A 102 -9.21 3.28 -4.37
C CYS A 102 -10.59 2.58 -4.36
N LYS A 103 -11.10 2.18 -3.20
CA LYS A 103 -12.43 1.58 -3.06
C LYS A 103 -13.55 2.62 -3.16
N THR A 104 -13.28 3.82 -2.65
CA THR A 104 -14.27 4.89 -2.55
C THR A 104 -13.88 6.06 -3.44
N ILE A 105 -14.24 5.98 -4.72
CA ILE A 105 -14.01 7.03 -5.71
C ILE A 105 -15.25 7.21 -6.62
N PRO A 106 -15.40 8.37 -7.30
CA PRO A 106 -16.34 8.47 -8.40
C PRO A 106 -15.99 7.46 -9.49
N ARG A 107 -16.99 6.70 -9.96
CA ARG A 107 -16.79 5.59 -10.91
C ARG A 107 -16.11 6.07 -12.20
N GLY A 108 -15.17 5.29 -12.70
CA GLY A 108 -14.48 5.56 -13.96
C GLY A 108 -13.48 6.71 -13.94
N THR A 109 -13.18 7.29 -12.76
CA THR A 109 -12.17 8.35 -12.66
C THR A 109 -10.75 7.84 -12.48
N TYR A 110 -10.62 6.63 -11.90
CA TYR A 110 -9.34 6.03 -11.52
C TYR A 110 -8.46 6.95 -10.65
N ASN A 111 -9.06 7.91 -9.94
CA ASN A 111 -8.35 8.87 -9.09
C ASN A 111 -8.60 8.55 -7.61
N GLY A 112 -7.76 7.68 -7.05
CA GLY A 112 -7.82 7.31 -5.63
C GLY A 112 -7.03 8.22 -4.69
N TRP A 113 -6.43 9.29 -5.20
CA TRP A 113 -5.53 10.16 -4.43
C TRP A 113 -6.09 11.57 -4.23
N GLY A 114 -7.25 11.88 -4.79
CA GLY A 114 -7.74 13.27 -4.84
C GLY A 114 -6.81 14.18 -5.65
N TRP A 115 -6.11 13.63 -6.65
CA TRP A 115 -5.10 14.39 -7.39
C TRP A 115 -5.73 15.51 -8.23
N ARG A 116 -5.10 16.69 -8.25
CA ARG A 116 -5.56 17.90 -8.97
C ARG A 116 -4.54 18.39 -10.02
N GLY A 117 -3.98 17.45 -10.78
CA GLY A 117 -2.93 17.68 -11.78
C GLY A 117 -3.48 17.79 -13.20
N ILE A 118 -3.25 16.78 -14.03
CA ILE A 118 -3.64 16.76 -15.45
C ILE A 118 -5.12 16.38 -15.63
N ASN A 119 -5.66 16.51 -16.85
CA ASN A 119 -6.98 16.02 -17.24
C ASN A 119 -8.09 16.40 -16.24
N LYS A 120 -8.17 17.69 -15.92
CA LYS A 120 -9.04 18.20 -14.87
C LYS A 120 -10.51 18.16 -15.30
N THR A 121 -11.37 17.71 -14.39
CA THR A 121 -12.82 17.91 -14.47
C THR A 121 -13.18 19.39 -14.24
N ALA A 122 -14.46 19.74 -14.40
CA ALA A 122 -14.96 21.08 -14.06
C ALA A 122 -14.64 21.51 -12.61
N ASP A 123 -14.60 20.55 -11.68
CA ASP A 123 -14.27 20.75 -10.26
C ASP A 123 -12.76 20.75 -9.97
N GLY A 124 -11.93 20.58 -11.01
CA GLY A 124 -10.48 20.70 -10.96
C GLY A 124 -9.72 19.44 -10.53
N TRP A 125 -10.38 18.28 -10.42
CA TRP A 125 -9.74 17.00 -10.08
C TRP A 125 -9.32 16.24 -11.33
N SER A 126 -8.22 15.51 -11.28
CA SER A 126 -7.76 14.68 -12.39
C SER A 126 -8.68 13.48 -12.65
N GLN A 127 -8.88 13.16 -13.93
CA GLN A 127 -9.44 11.89 -14.38
C GLN A 127 -8.40 11.12 -15.19
N PHE A 128 -8.19 9.85 -14.83
CA PHE A 128 -7.24 8.97 -15.48
C PHE A 128 -7.95 7.89 -16.31
N ASN A 129 -7.20 7.31 -17.25
CA ASN A 129 -7.71 6.27 -18.16
C ASN A 129 -7.67 4.88 -17.53
N SER A 130 -6.76 4.66 -16.57
CA SER A 130 -6.53 3.40 -15.88
C SER A 130 -5.84 3.65 -14.53
N TRP A 131 -5.80 2.63 -13.67
CA TRP A 131 -5.03 2.68 -12.43
C TRP A 131 -3.54 2.94 -12.69
N ASP A 132 -2.94 2.23 -13.63
CA ASP A 132 -1.51 2.37 -13.96
C ASP A 132 -1.16 3.78 -14.45
N HIS A 133 -2.04 4.40 -15.26
CA HIS A 133 -1.86 5.78 -15.68
C HIS A 133 -1.94 6.74 -14.48
N GLY A 134 -2.92 6.56 -13.59
CA GLY A 134 -3.03 7.33 -12.35
C GLY A 134 -1.80 7.18 -11.46
N ILE A 135 -1.31 5.95 -11.27
CA ILE A 135 -0.12 5.64 -10.48
C ILE A 135 1.10 6.37 -11.05
N SER A 136 1.34 6.29 -12.35
CA SER A 136 2.50 6.95 -12.98
C SER A 136 2.45 8.48 -12.81
N VAL A 137 1.29 9.09 -13.03
CA VAL A 137 1.12 10.55 -12.91
C VAL A 137 1.26 11.02 -11.47
N VAL A 138 0.62 10.34 -10.52
CA VAL A 138 0.67 10.72 -9.11
C VAL A 138 2.08 10.48 -8.55
N THR A 139 2.73 9.36 -8.90
CA THR A 139 4.08 9.03 -8.42
C THR A 139 5.10 10.05 -8.91
N SER A 140 5.09 10.38 -10.20
CA SER A 140 5.96 11.42 -10.76
C SER A 140 5.65 12.80 -10.17
N GLY A 141 4.37 13.14 -10.01
CA GLY A 141 3.93 14.38 -9.38
C GLY A 141 4.39 14.52 -7.92
N LEU A 142 4.34 13.43 -7.15
CA LEU A 142 4.86 13.38 -5.79
C LEU A 142 6.39 13.58 -5.78
N ALA A 143 7.10 12.79 -6.58
CA ALA A 143 8.56 12.82 -6.59
C ALA A 143 9.14 14.16 -7.09
N ILE A 144 8.57 14.72 -8.16
CA ILE A 144 9.03 15.98 -8.76
C ILE A 144 8.54 17.18 -7.94
N GLY A 145 7.29 17.16 -7.46
CA GLY A 145 6.66 18.29 -6.79
C GLY A 145 7.09 18.46 -5.33
N TYR A 146 7.25 17.35 -4.61
CA TYR A 146 7.58 17.36 -3.18
C TYR A 146 9.02 16.92 -2.92
N GLY A 147 9.65 16.23 -3.86
CA GLY A 147 10.91 15.54 -3.64
C GLY A 147 10.71 14.16 -3.02
N VAL A 148 11.82 13.42 -2.91
CA VAL A 148 11.79 11.99 -2.56
C VAL A 148 12.16 11.69 -1.10
N ARG A 149 12.39 12.74 -0.30
CA ARG A 149 12.85 12.63 1.10
C ARG A 149 11.87 13.20 2.13
N LEU A 150 10.77 13.80 1.70
CA LEU A 150 9.80 14.39 2.62
C LEU A 150 8.98 13.29 3.31
N THR A 151 8.74 13.50 4.59
CA THR A 151 7.84 12.66 5.38
C THR A 151 6.37 13.05 5.13
N PRO A 152 5.38 12.18 5.45
CA PRO A 152 3.98 12.55 5.35
C PRO A 152 3.62 13.84 6.09
N PHE A 153 4.24 14.12 7.25
CA PHE A 153 4.03 15.37 7.99
C PHE A 153 4.55 16.61 7.26
N GLN A 154 5.59 16.47 6.43
CA GLN A 154 6.12 17.57 5.61
C GLN A 154 5.30 17.77 4.33
N ILE A 155 4.66 16.71 3.84
CA ILE A 155 3.79 16.74 2.66
C ILE A 155 2.40 17.32 3.01
N GLU A 156 1.85 16.96 4.17
CA GLU A 156 0.49 17.30 4.60
C GLU A 156 0.10 18.78 4.47
N PRO A 157 0.93 19.77 4.84
CA PRO A 157 0.56 21.19 4.74
C PRO A 157 0.27 21.68 3.31
N TYR A 158 0.76 20.95 2.31
CA TYR A 158 0.57 21.27 0.90
C TYR A 158 -0.47 20.35 0.26
N TYR A 159 -0.48 19.07 0.62
CA TYR A 159 -1.39 18.08 0.05
C TYR A 159 -2.81 18.20 0.64
N CYS A 160 -2.91 18.35 1.96
CA CYS A 160 -4.16 18.63 2.67
C CYS A 160 -3.95 19.76 3.71
N PRO A 161 -3.90 21.04 3.27
CA PRO A 161 -3.72 22.17 4.19
C PRO A 161 -4.73 22.23 5.35
N PRO A 162 -6.04 21.92 5.16
CA PRO A 162 -6.99 21.84 6.27
C PRO A 162 -6.66 20.72 7.27
N CYS A 163 -6.08 19.60 6.82
CA CYS A 163 -5.63 18.52 7.69
C CYS A 163 -4.46 18.97 8.55
N ALA A 164 -3.49 19.68 7.98
CA ALA A 164 -2.32 20.20 8.69
C ALA A 164 -2.67 21.30 9.71
N ALA A 165 -3.75 22.05 9.47
CA ALA A 165 -4.27 23.03 10.43
C ALA A 165 -4.90 22.37 11.67
N ASN A 166 -5.25 21.08 11.59
CA ASN A 166 -5.76 20.33 12.73
C ASN A 166 -4.58 19.73 13.52
N PRO A 167 -4.47 19.98 14.84
CA PRO A 167 -3.35 19.48 15.65
C PRO A 167 -3.29 17.94 15.73
N ALA A 168 -4.34 17.22 15.31
CA ALA A 168 -4.33 15.77 15.25
C ALA A 168 -3.55 15.19 14.06
N HIS A 169 -3.26 15.97 13.00
CA HIS A 169 -2.52 15.51 11.81
C HIS A 169 -3.00 14.14 11.28
N ALA A 170 -4.33 13.98 11.18
CA ALA A 170 -4.95 12.68 10.92
C ALA A 170 -4.52 12.09 9.57
N TRP A 171 -4.27 12.94 8.58
CA TRP A 171 -3.82 12.52 7.25
C TRP A 171 -2.38 12.00 7.32
N ALA A 172 -1.45 12.77 7.88
CA ALA A 172 -0.05 12.35 7.99
C ALA A 172 0.11 11.08 8.84
N ASN A 173 -0.66 10.97 9.92
CA ASN A 173 -0.71 9.78 10.77
C ASN A 173 -1.25 8.56 10.01
N GLY A 174 -2.33 8.73 9.24
CA GLY A 174 -2.90 7.65 8.41
C GLY A 174 -1.92 7.14 7.35
N VAL A 175 -1.28 8.04 6.62
CA VAL A 175 -0.27 7.69 5.61
C VAL A 175 0.90 6.95 6.27
N THR A 176 1.43 7.48 7.37
CA THR A 176 2.54 6.87 8.12
C THR A 176 2.16 5.47 8.65
N ARG A 177 0.92 5.28 9.09
CA ARG A 177 0.42 3.98 9.56
C ARG A 177 0.45 2.96 8.42
N TYR A 178 -0.12 3.28 7.27
CA TYR A 178 -0.14 2.37 6.13
C TYR A 178 1.26 2.06 5.58
N MET A 179 2.18 3.03 5.56
CA MET A 179 3.58 2.78 5.19
C MET A 179 4.27 1.79 6.15
N ARG A 180 3.89 1.78 7.42
CA ARG A 180 4.40 0.85 8.44
C ARG A 180 3.80 -0.54 8.29
N GLU A 181 2.48 -0.61 8.07
CA GLU A 181 1.79 -1.87 7.82
C GLU A 181 2.36 -2.55 6.56
N LEU A 182 2.53 -1.81 5.47
CA LEU A 182 3.12 -2.35 4.24
C LEU A 182 4.56 -2.82 4.43
N LYS A 183 5.36 -2.14 5.27
CA LYS A 183 6.67 -2.64 5.69
C LYS A 183 6.56 -3.95 6.49
N TYR A 184 5.58 -4.06 7.39
CA TYR A 184 5.34 -5.30 8.12
C TYR A 184 5.02 -6.47 7.17
N TYR A 185 4.23 -6.24 6.12
CA TYR A 185 3.99 -7.27 5.09
C TYR A 185 5.29 -7.71 4.41
N LEU A 186 6.16 -6.76 4.04
CA LEU A 186 7.46 -7.05 3.43
C LEU A 186 8.36 -7.87 4.37
N ASP A 187 8.44 -7.47 5.64
CA ASP A 187 9.32 -8.11 6.62
C ASP A 187 8.83 -9.52 7.02
N ASN A 188 7.57 -9.87 6.74
CA ASN A 188 6.93 -11.12 7.13
C ASN A 188 6.38 -11.91 5.92
N LEU A 189 7.06 -11.81 4.77
CA LEU A 189 6.80 -12.68 3.62
C LEU A 189 7.25 -14.10 3.94
N ASN A 190 6.34 -14.90 4.48
CA ASN A 190 6.46 -16.35 4.57
C ASN A 190 6.15 -17.01 3.22
#